data_AF-A0A7V3RLS0-F1
#
_entry.id   AF-A0A7V3RLS0-F1
#
_cell.length_a   1.000
_cell.length_b   1.000
_cell.length_c   1.000
_cell.angle_alpha   90.00
_cell.angle_beta   90.00
_cell.angle_gamma   90.00
#
_symmetry.space_group_name_H-M   'P 1'
#
loop_
_entity.id
_entity.type
_entity.pdbx_description
1 polymer ?
#
loop_
_entity_poly.entity_id
_entity_poly.type
_entity_poly.pdbx_seq_one_letter_code
_entity_poly.pdbx_strand_id
1 'polypeptide(L)'
;MIYLRGHHLICLHFFTGEGYSEEFVENLHAVIGRAKNEGIFVVEGADDVCKKCPFLVKRTCKDEKEIAEMDKIALGLLNLKIMDTVSWDKIKEKLPEIFNRWYSLYCIPCIYLNVCSKTALLNSLRNISS
;
A
#
# COMPACT_ATOMS: atom_id res chain seq x y z
N MET A 1 -15.02 -8.87 2.61
CA MET A 1 -13.74 -8.99 1.89
C MET A 1 -13.44 -7.66 1.22
N ILE A 2 -12.17 -7.25 1.20
CA ILE A 2 -11.69 -6.03 0.54
C ILE A 2 -10.72 -6.37 -0.58
N TYR A 3 -10.68 -5.56 -1.64
CA TYR A 3 -9.81 -5.78 -2.80
C TYR A 3 -8.67 -4.79 -2.78
N LEU A 4 -7.43 -5.29 -2.80
CA LEU A 4 -6.23 -4.45 -2.83
C LEU A 4 -5.22 -4.92 -3.88
N ARG A 5 -4.62 -3.97 -4.58
CA ARG A 5 -3.49 -4.18 -5.49
C ARG A 5 -2.17 -4.22 -4.72
N GLY A 6 -1.14 -4.78 -5.34
CA GLY A 6 0.12 -5.15 -4.70
C GLY A 6 0.73 -4.06 -3.81
N HIS A 7 0.93 -2.85 -4.32
CA HIS A 7 1.60 -1.81 -3.54
C HIS A 7 0.74 -1.29 -2.37
N HIS A 8 -0.59 -1.29 -2.50
CA HIS A 8 -1.49 -0.87 -1.41
C HIS A 8 -1.46 -1.85 -0.24
N LEU A 9 -1.13 -3.13 -0.47
CA LEU A 9 -0.86 -4.08 0.61
C LEU A 9 0.24 -3.54 1.54
N ILE A 10 1.25 -2.83 1.03
CA ILE A 10 2.37 -2.31 1.81
C ILE A 10 2.13 -0.86 2.25
N CYS A 11 1.84 0.03 1.30
CA CYS A 11 1.78 1.48 1.53
C CYS A 11 0.74 1.90 2.59
N LEU A 12 -0.39 1.19 2.67
CA LEU A 12 -1.46 1.52 3.62
C LEU A 12 -1.03 1.36 5.09
N HIS A 13 0.01 0.59 5.39
CA HIS A 13 0.55 0.49 6.75
C HIS A 13 1.29 1.74 7.23
N PHE A 14 1.68 2.63 6.31
CA PHE A 14 2.39 3.88 6.61
C PHE A 14 1.50 5.13 6.46
N PHE A 15 0.21 4.93 6.21
CA PHE A 15 -0.74 6.03 6.07
C PHE A 15 -0.96 6.77 7.40
N THR A 16 -0.95 8.11 7.34
CA THR A 16 -1.10 9.00 8.51
C THR A 16 -2.40 9.79 8.56
N GLY A 17 -3.22 9.77 7.50
CA GLY A 17 -4.35 10.70 7.37
C GLY A 17 -4.01 12.03 6.70
N GLU A 18 -2.77 12.21 6.22
CA GLU A 18 -2.30 13.47 5.63
C GLU A 18 -1.88 13.31 4.14
N GLY A 19 -1.80 14.43 3.41
CA GLY A 19 -1.23 14.48 2.05
C GLY A 19 -2.24 14.28 0.91
N TYR A 20 -3.50 14.04 1.22
CA TYR A 20 -4.57 13.84 0.23
C TYR A 20 -5.79 14.73 0.51
N SER A 21 -6.73 14.79 -0.43
CA SER A 21 -8.03 15.41 -0.19
C SER A 21 -8.77 14.70 0.95
N GLU A 22 -9.60 15.45 1.68
CA GLU A 22 -10.42 14.92 2.78
C GLU A 22 -11.22 13.68 2.35
N GLU A 23 -11.87 13.75 1.18
CA GLU A 23 -12.65 12.64 0.64
C GLU A 23 -11.81 11.36 0.40
N PHE A 24 -10.55 11.51 -0.02
CA PHE A 24 -9.65 10.38 -0.23
C PHE A 24 -9.12 9.83 1.10
N VAL A 25 -8.83 10.70 2.06
CA VAL A 25 -8.44 10.32 3.42
C VAL A 25 -9.54 9.49 4.09
N GLU A 26 -10.80 9.91 3.98
CA GLU A 26 -11.95 9.14 4.49
C GLU A 26 -12.05 7.75 3.85
N ASN A 27 -11.86 7.66 2.53
CA ASN A 27 -11.85 6.37 1.83
C ASN A 27 -10.71 5.47 2.33
N LEU A 28 -9.51 6.01 2.52
CA LEU A 28 -8.36 5.26 3.03
C LEU A 28 -8.62 4.75 4.46
N HIS A 29 -9.21 5.56 5.34
CA HIS A 29 -9.59 5.12 6.68
C HIS A 29 -10.61 3.98 6.63
N ALA A 30 -11.64 4.08 5.79
CA ALA A 30 -12.63 3.02 5.62
C ALA A 30 -12.00 1.73 5.08
N VAL A 31 -11.14 1.84 4.07
CA VAL A 31 -10.40 0.72 3.48
C VAL A 31 -9.52 0.03 4.52
N ILE A 32 -8.71 0.77 5.26
CA ILE A 32 -7.82 0.22 6.30
C ILE A 32 -8.64 -0.42 7.43
N GLY A 33 -9.73 0.22 7.86
CA GLY A 33 -10.62 -0.31 8.89
C GLY A 33 -11.21 -1.67 8.49
N ARG A 34 -11.65 -1.79 7.24
CA ARG A 34 -12.14 -3.06 6.68
C ARG A 34 -11.03 -4.08 6.50
N ALA A 35 -9.88 -3.70 5.95
CA ALA A 35 -8.74 -4.60 5.73
C ALA A 35 -8.22 -5.27 7.02
N LYS A 36 -8.31 -4.57 8.16
CA LYS A 36 -7.95 -5.11 9.47
C LYS A 36 -8.91 -6.19 10.00
N ASN A 37 -10.17 -6.15 9.59
CA ASN A 37 -11.22 -7.03 10.11
C ASN A 37 -11.70 -8.08 9.09
N GLU A 38 -11.42 -7.86 7.80
CA GLU A 38 -11.84 -8.68 6.69
C GLU A 38 -10.63 -9.28 5.97
N GLY A 39 -10.81 -10.42 5.29
CA GLY A 39 -9.80 -10.90 4.34
C GLY A 39 -9.58 -9.90 3.20
N ILE A 40 -8.33 -9.75 2.78
CA ILE A 40 -7.89 -8.96 1.64
C ILE A 40 -7.71 -9.89 0.44
N PHE A 41 -8.47 -9.67 -0.63
CA PHE A 41 -8.33 -10.37 -1.89
C PHE A 41 -7.40 -9.57 -2.81
N VAL A 42 -6.34 -10.23 -3.29
CA VAL A 42 -5.32 -9.57 -4.11
C VAL A 42 -5.81 -9.44 -5.56
N VAL A 43 -5.86 -8.20 -6.06
CA VAL A 43 -6.32 -7.89 -7.42
C VAL A 43 -5.24 -7.24 -8.27
N GLU A 44 -5.41 -7.35 -9.58
CA GLU A 44 -4.62 -6.60 -10.56
C GLU A 44 -5.34 -5.28 -10.89
N GLY A 45 -4.56 -4.21 -11.10
CA GLY A 45 -5.09 -2.91 -11.49
C GLY A 45 -5.81 -2.16 -10.36
N ALA A 46 -6.73 -1.26 -10.71
CA ALA A 46 -7.43 -0.40 -9.76
C ALA A 46 -8.24 -1.20 -8.72
N ASP A 47 -8.20 -0.75 -7.47
CA ASP A 47 -8.77 -1.46 -6.32
C ASP A 47 -9.69 -0.58 -5.45
N ASP A 48 -9.99 -1.00 -4.22
CA ASP A 48 -10.87 -0.26 -3.32
C ASP A 48 -10.31 1.11 -2.88
N VAL A 49 -8.98 1.30 -2.90
CA VAL A 49 -8.37 2.62 -2.70
C VAL A 49 -8.60 3.50 -3.92
N CYS A 50 -8.47 2.94 -5.13
CA CYS A 50 -8.53 3.69 -6.37
C CYS A 50 -9.89 4.34 -6.66
N LYS A 51 -10.99 3.89 -6.04
CA LYS A 51 -12.36 4.40 -6.26
C LYS A 51 -12.49 5.92 -6.18
N LYS A 52 -11.67 6.57 -5.35
CA LYS A 52 -11.65 8.03 -5.18
C LYS A 52 -10.28 8.65 -5.49
N CYS A 53 -9.39 7.90 -6.15
CA CYS A 53 -8.03 8.36 -6.40
C CYS A 53 -8.03 9.56 -7.37
N PRO A 54 -7.38 10.69 -7.01
CA PRO A 54 -7.34 11.88 -7.86
C PRO A 54 -6.59 11.64 -9.18
N PHE A 55 -5.77 10.59 -9.24
CA PHE A 55 -5.01 10.19 -10.42
C PHE A 55 -5.70 9.13 -11.28
N LEU A 56 -6.92 8.72 -10.91
CA LEU A 56 -7.72 7.78 -11.69
C LEU A 56 -8.39 8.52 -12.85
N VAL A 57 -7.95 8.26 -14.08
CA VAL A 57 -8.56 8.80 -15.30
C VAL A 57 -9.18 7.65 -16.07
N LYS A 58 -10.50 7.69 -16.30
CA LYS A 58 -11.25 6.63 -17.04
C LYS A 58 -11.02 5.21 -16.50
N ARG A 59 -10.91 5.03 -15.18
CA ARG A 59 -10.66 3.76 -14.47
C ARG A 59 -9.25 3.17 -14.64
N THR A 60 -8.31 3.94 -15.16
CA THR A 60 -6.90 3.55 -15.29
C THR A 60 -6.04 4.59 -14.58
N CYS A 61 -4.99 4.16 -13.89
CA CYS A 61 -4.03 5.12 -13.34
C CYS A 61 -3.32 5.81 -14.51
N LYS A 62 -3.06 7.11 -14.40
CA LYS A 62 -2.29 7.85 -15.41
C LYS A 62 -0.91 7.20 -15.67
N ASP A 63 -0.33 6.61 -14.63
CA ASP A 63 0.99 5.96 -14.64
C ASP A 63 0.85 4.44 -14.44
N GLU A 64 -0.20 3.82 -15.00
CA GLU A 64 -0.55 2.41 -14.76
C GLU A 64 0.60 1.45 -15.05
N LYS A 65 1.46 1.75 -16.03
CA LYS A 65 2.61 0.89 -16.36
C LYS A 65 3.63 0.84 -15.22
N GLU A 66 3.98 2.00 -14.69
CA GLU A 66 4.91 2.14 -13.56
C GLU A 66 4.29 1.55 -12.29
N ILE A 67 3.00 1.80 -12.04
CA ILE A 67 2.30 1.27 -10.87
C ILE A 67 2.14 -0.26 -10.95
N ALA A 68 1.87 -0.83 -12.14
CA ALA A 68 1.78 -2.28 -12.31
C ALA A 68 3.13 -2.98 -12.03
N GLU A 69 4.26 -2.36 -12.40
CA GLU A 69 5.57 -2.90 -12.04
C GLU A 69 5.82 -2.82 -10.52
N MET A 70 5.42 -1.72 -9.89
CA MET A 70 5.46 -1.57 -8.43
C MET A 70 4.61 -2.63 -7.71
N ASP A 71 3.42 -2.92 -8.23
CA ASP A 71 2.58 -4.00 -7.70
C ASP A 71 3.25 -5.36 -7.81
N LYS A 72 3.82 -5.66 -8.98
CA LYS A 72 4.51 -6.93 -9.21
C LYS A 72 5.66 -7.12 -8.24
N ILE A 73 6.43 -6.06 -7.98
CA ILE A 73 7.52 -6.09 -7.01
C ILE A 73 6.97 -6.26 -5.58
N ALA A 74 5.88 -5.58 -5.21
CA ALA A 74 5.23 -5.76 -3.92
C ALA A 74 4.79 -7.22 -3.70
N LEU A 75 4.13 -7.81 -4.69
CA LEU A 75 3.66 -9.21 -4.64
C LEU A 75 4.82 -10.19 -4.58
N GLY A 76 5.89 -9.95 -5.35
CA GLY A 76 7.11 -10.76 -5.28
C GLY A 76 7.79 -10.72 -3.92
N LEU A 77 7.85 -9.54 -3.28
CA LEU A 77 8.39 -9.38 -1.92
C LEU A 77 7.52 -10.07 -0.87
N LEU A 78 6.20 -9.95 -0.99
CA LEU A 78 5.24 -10.58 -0.08
C LEU A 78 5.05 -12.09 -0.32
N ASN A 79 5.62 -12.62 -1.41
CA ASN A 79 5.38 -13.98 -1.90
C ASN A 79 3.88 -14.28 -2.09
N LEU A 80 3.16 -13.34 -2.70
CA LEU A 80 1.74 -13.42 -3.01
C LEU A 80 1.49 -13.40 -4.51
N LYS A 81 0.32 -13.87 -4.92
CA LYS A 81 -0.18 -13.84 -6.29
C LYS A 81 -1.55 -13.18 -6.36
N ILE A 82 -1.91 -12.74 -7.55
CA ILE A 82 -3.28 -12.31 -7.84
C ILE A 82 -4.24 -13.46 -7.51
N MET A 83 -5.41 -13.14 -6.96
CA MET A 83 -6.44 -14.06 -6.44
C MET A 83 -6.12 -14.72 -5.10
N ASP A 84 -4.95 -14.45 -4.49
CA ASP A 84 -4.71 -14.87 -3.11
C ASP A 84 -5.62 -14.09 -2.14
N THR A 85 -5.93 -14.72 -1.00
CA THR A 85 -6.55 -14.04 0.14
C THR A 85 -5.57 -14.00 1.31
N VAL A 86 -5.32 -12.81 1.83
CA VAL A 86 -4.35 -12.55 2.91
C VAL A 86 -4.98 -11.67 3.98
N SER A 87 -4.51 -11.77 5.23
CA SER A 87 -4.94 -10.88 6.32
C SER A 87 -3.97 -9.71 6.47
N TRP A 88 -4.48 -8.60 7.01
CA TRP A 88 -3.67 -7.43 7.34
C TRP A 88 -2.45 -7.76 8.21
N ASP A 89 -2.63 -8.62 9.22
CA ASP A 89 -1.55 -8.98 10.14
C ASP A 89 -0.46 -9.80 9.47
N LYS A 90 -0.81 -10.71 8.54
CA LYS A 90 0.18 -11.47 7.76
C LYS A 90 1.05 -10.55 6.90
N ILE A 91 0.46 -9.50 6.32
CA ILE A 91 1.24 -8.49 5.60
C ILE A 91 2.16 -7.73 6.55
N LYS A 92 1.61 -7.28 7.70
CA LYS A 92 2.36 -6.56 8.72
C LYS A 92 3.58 -7.34 9.23
N GLU A 93 3.43 -8.65 9.46
CA GLU A 93 4.50 -9.56 9.89
C GLU A 93 5.63 -9.68 8.86
N LYS A 94 5.31 -9.54 7.56
CA LYS A 94 6.29 -9.57 6.47
C LYS A 94 7.05 -8.26 6.28
N LEU A 95 6.50 -7.14 6.75
CA LEU A 95 7.11 -5.82 6.53
C LEU A 95 8.59 -5.74 6.93
N PRO A 96 9.03 -6.21 8.12
CA PRO A 96 10.45 -6.14 8.49
C PRO A 96 11.40 -6.81 7.51
N GLU A 97 11.00 -7.95 6.93
CA GLU A 97 11.81 -8.72 5.97
C GLU A 97 11.97 -7.97 4.65
N ILE A 98 10.89 -7.33 4.18
CA ILE A 98 10.85 -6.71 2.85
C ILE A 98 11.19 -5.21 2.87
N PHE A 99 11.18 -4.58 4.05
CA PHE A 99 11.15 -3.13 4.19
C PHE A 99 12.32 -2.46 3.50
N ASN A 100 13.54 -2.98 3.64
CA ASN A 100 14.72 -2.35 3.05
C ASN A 100 14.65 -2.19 1.55
N ARG A 101 14.25 -3.27 0.88
CA ARG A 101 14.11 -3.26 -0.57
C ARG A 101 12.95 -2.38 -1.00
N TRP A 102 11.81 -2.47 -0.31
CA TRP A 102 10.65 -1.63 -0.59
C TRP A 102 10.95 -0.14 -0.37
N TYR A 103 11.61 0.18 0.73
CA TYR A 103 11.94 1.54 1.13
C TYR A 103 12.88 2.20 0.13
N SER A 104 13.95 1.50 -0.26
CA SER A 104 14.91 2.01 -1.24
C SER A 104 14.29 2.25 -2.61
N LEU A 105 13.46 1.33 -3.09
CA LEU A 105 12.87 1.40 -4.43
C LEU A 105 11.70 2.40 -4.51
N TYR A 106 10.86 2.46 -3.47
CA TYR A 106 9.56 3.13 -3.57
C TYR A 106 9.28 4.16 -2.48
N CYS A 107 9.83 4.02 -1.28
CA CYS A 107 9.62 5.06 -0.25
C CYS A 107 10.52 6.28 -0.49
N ILE A 108 11.82 6.08 -0.75
CA ILE A 108 12.79 7.17 -0.98
C ILE A 108 12.33 8.13 -2.11
N PRO A 109 11.93 7.65 -3.30
CA PRO A 109 11.49 8.54 -4.38
C PRO A 109 10.03 9.01 -4.24
N CYS A 110 9.28 8.56 -3.22
CA CYS A 110 7.86 8.90 -3.09
C CYS A 110 7.64 10.29 -2.49
N ILE A 111 6.74 11.06 -3.11
CA ILE A 111 6.35 12.40 -2.67
C ILE A 111 5.72 12.43 -1.28
N TYR A 112 5.18 11.30 -0.81
CA TYR A 112 4.53 11.16 0.49
C TYR A 112 5.49 10.68 1.60
N LEU A 113 6.79 10.54 1.34
CA LEU A 113 7.75 10.06 2.34
C LEU A 113 7.77 10.95 3.60
N ASN A 114 7.64 12.27 3.43
CA ASN A 114 7.62 13.23 4.53
C ASN A 114 6.43 13.02 5.48
N VAL A 115 5.27 12.60 4.98
CA VAL A 115 4.10 12.28 5.80
C VAL A 115 4.18 10.86 6.34
N CYS A 116 4.52 9.87 5.51
CA CYS A 116 4.65 8.48 5.92
C CYS A 116 5.69 8.28 7.03
N SER A 117 6.79 9.06 7.01
CA SER A 117 7.85 9.03 8.03
C SER A 117 7.44 9.58 9.39
N LYS A 118 6.23 10.12 9.54
CA LYS A 118 5.64 10.43 10.84
C LYS A 118 5.10 9.17 11.55
N THR A 119 4.89 8.06 10.83
CA THR A 119 4.40 6.82 11.46
C THR A 119 5.48 6.16 12.32
N ALA A 120 5.09 5.73 13.52
CA ALA A 120 5.97 4.95 14.40
C ALA A 120 6.46 3.66 13.72
N LEU A 121 5.60 3.03 12.92
CA LEU A 121 5.95 1.80 12.20
C LEU A 121 7.08 2.03 11.20
N LEU A 122 6.95 3.00 10.28
CA LEU A 122 8.00 3.25 9.28
C LEU A 122 9.34 3.59 9.95
N ASN A 123 9.32 4.42 11.00
CA ASN A 123 10.54 4.77 11.74
C ASN A 123 11.17 3.56 12.44
N SER A 124 10.36 2.68 13.04
CA SER A 124 10.88 1.45 13.65
C SER A 124 11.57 0.54 12.62
N LEU A 125 10.99 0.39 11.43
CA LEU A 125 11.54 -0.45 10.36
C LEU A 125 12.85 0.12 9.76
N ARG A 126 12.99 1.46 9.72
CA ARG A 126 14.24 2.12 9.33
C ARG A 126 15.39 1.78 10.29
N ASN A 127 15.09 1.79 11.59
CA ASN A 127 16.10 1.56 12.64
C ASN A 127 16.55 0.10 12.76
N ILE A 128 15.69 -0.86 12.42
CA ILE A 128 16.03 -2.31 12.37
C ILE A 128 17.02 -2.61 11.23
N SER A 129 17.02 -1.74 10.23
CA SER A 129 17.70 -1.92 8.97
C SER A 129 19.03 -1.17 8.85
N SER A 130 19.40 -0.45 9.92
CA SER A 130 20.59 0.39 10.03
C SER A 130 21.78 -0.39 10.58
#